data_AF-A0A9E7F137-F1
#
_entry.id   AF-A0A9E7F137-F1
#
_cell.length_a   1.000
_cell.length_b   1.000
_cell.length_c   1.000
_cell.angle_alpha   90.00
_cell.angle_beta   90.00
_cell.angle_gamma   90.00
#
_symmetry.space_group_name_H-M   'P 1'
#
loop_
_entity.id
_entity.type
_entity.pdbx_description
1 polymer ?
#
loop_
_entity_poly.entity_id
_entity_poly.type
_entity_poly.pdbx_seq_one_letter_code
_entity_poly.pdbx_strand_id
1 'polypeptide(L)'
;MGAIKAAAGDALITFLWMFCVSTVGVATSLITSALQIQGVAFSVFVTTTLIFTLVFVFDIACNAIGGASFNAAGTAGFYAAGLGSDNLISLAVRFPAQAAGAVGGVLAIMEVMPPQYKHMLAGPSLKVDLHTGAIAEGVLTFVINVAVLWILVRGPRSPIVKTWLVAVCTVALIMAGTAYTGPSMNPANLADQ
;
A
#
# COMPACT_ATOMS: atom_id res chain seq x y z
N MET A 1 3.41 -10.62 20.22
CA MET A 1 3.83 -9.28 20.67
C MET A 1 2.67 -8.65 21.45
N GLY A 2 2.92 -7.83 22.49
CA GLY A 2 1.83 -7.10 23.15
C GLY A 2 1.18 -6.07 22.21
N ALA A 3 -0.11 -5.80 22.37
CA ALA A 3 -0.89 -4.93 21.46
C ALA A 3 -0.27 -3.54 21.27
N ILE A 4 0.24 -2.92 22.34
CA ILE A 4 0.88 -1.60 22.29
C ILE A 4 2.17 -1.63 21.45
N LYS A 5 2.99 -2.66 21.63
CA LYS A 5 4.24 -2.81 20.87
C LYS A 5 3.95 -3.09 19.38
N ALA A 6 2.90 -3.86 19.08
CA ALA A 6 2.41 -4.07 17.73
C ALA A 6 1.93 -2.76 17.09
N ALA A 7 1.14 -1.97 17.80
CA ALA A 7 0.67 -0.66 17.34
C ALA A 7 1.83 0.32 17.08
N ALA A 8 2.84 0.36 17.95
CA ALA A 8 4.03 1.19 17.72
C ALA A 8 4.83 0.75 16.47
N GLY A 9 4.99 -0.56 16.27
CA GLY A 9 5.62 -1.11 15.07
C GLY A 9 4.83 -0.80 13.80
N ASP A 10 3.50 -0.94 13.87
CA ASP A 10 2.56 -0.60 12.80
C ASP A 10 2.65 0.89 12.43
N ALA A 11 2.66 1.81 13.41
CA ALA A 11 2.81 3.24 13.15
C ALA A 11 4.13 3.55 12.43
N LEU A 12 5.25 3.01 12.93
CA LEU A 12 6.57 3.23 12.33
C LEU A 12 6.65 2.69 10.89
N ILE A 13 6.19 1.45 10.69
CA ILE A 13 6.26 0.82 9.37
C ILE A 13 5.29 1.49 8.40
N THR A 14 4.08 1.88 8.83
CA THR A 14 3.15 2.60 7.96
C THR A 14 3.69 3.99 7.59
N PHE A 15 4.34 4.69 8.52
CA PHE A 15 5.05 5.94 8.24
C PHE A 15 6.10 5.77 7.15
N LEU A 16 7.00 4.80 7.33
CA LEU A 16 8.08 4.55 6.37
C LEU A 16 7.51 4.11 5.02
N TRP A 17 6.49 3.26 5.04
CA TRP A 17 5.81 2.80 3.84
C TRP A 17 5.22 3.98 3.07
N MET A 18 4.46 4.85 3.73
CA MET A 18 3.84 6.00 3.08
C MET A 18 4.87 6.99 2.55
N PHE A 19 5.95 7.22 3.30
CA PHE A 19 7.05 8.05 2.84
C PHE A 19 7.68 7.50 1.55
N CYS A 20 7.96 6.19 1.50
CA CYS A 20 8.60 5.55 0.36
C CYS A 20 7.66 5.38 -0.84
N VAL A 21 6.45 4.85 -0.63
CA VAL A 21 5.51 4.51 -1.72
C VAL A 21 5.05 5.76 -2.47
N SER A 22 4.96 6.90 -1.80
CA SER A 22 4.63 8.20 -2.42
C SER A 22 5.67 8.64 -3.45
N THR A 23 6.91 8.12 -3.38
CA THR A 23 7.96 8.42 -4.36
C THR A 23 7.87 7.57 -5.63
N VAL A 24 7.07 6.51 -5.65
CA VAL A 24 7.03 5.54 -6.76
C VAL A 24 6.66 6.20 -8.08
N GLY A 25 5.65 7.09 -8.09
CA GLY A 25 5.25 7.79 -9.31
C GLY A 25 6.37 8.65 -9.90
N VAL A 26 7.10 9.36 -9.04
CA VAL A 26 8.27 10.18 -9.43
C VAL A 26 9.43 9.30 -9.89
N ALA A 27 9.72 8.22 -9.17
CA ALA A 27 10.78 7.28 -9.54
C ALA A 27 10.49 6.63 -10.90
N THR A 28 9.24 6.23 -11.16
CA THR A 28 8.83 5.71 -12.47
C THR A 28 9.03 6.75 -13.57
N SER A 29 8.62 8.01 -13.38
CA SER A 29 8.80 9.05 -14.40
C SER A 29 10.27 9.35 -14.68
N LEU A 30 11.12 9.37 -13.65
CA LEU A 30 12.56 9.55 -13.77
C LEU A 30 13.24 8.41 -14.50
N ILE A 31 12.93 7.15 -14.16
CA ILE A 31 13.53 5.96 -14.79
C ILE A 31 13.13 5.87 -16.27
N THR A 32 11.85 6.04 -16.57
CA THR A 32 11.34 6.00 -17.95
C THR A 32 11.95 7.11 -18.81
N SER A 33 12.09 8.31 -18.24
CA SER A 33 12.77 9.45 -18.90
C SER A 33 14.26 9.20 -19.09
N ALA A 34 14.97 8.68 -18.09
CA ALA A 34 16.41 8.42 -18.17
C ALA A 34 16.74 7.35 -19.23
N LEU A 35 15.87 6.35 -19.38
CA LEU A 35 16.04 5.28 -20.38
C LEU A 35 15.51 5.66 -21.77
N GLN A 36 14.81 6.80 -21.89
CA GLN A 36 14.16 7.24 -23.13
C GLN A 36 13.18 6.21 -23.72
N ILE A 37 12.63 5.31 -22.88
CA ILE A 37 11.65 4.30 -23.29
C ILE A 37 10.27 4.84 -22.96
N GLN A 38 9.53 5.18 -24.01
CA GLN A 38 8.15 5.63 -23.90
C GLN A 38 7.18 4.46 -24.06
N GLY A 39 6.09 4.50 -23.30
CA GLY A 39 5.01 3.52 -23.42
C GLY A 39 4.44 3.09 -22.08
N VAL A 40 3.12 2.88 -22.07
CA VAL A 40 2.37 2.48 -20.87
C VAL A 40 2.91 1.16 -20.31
N ALA A 41 3.21 0.18 -21.18
CA ALA A 41 3.71 -1.13 -20.76
C ALA A 41 5.03 -1.04 -19.97
N PHE A 42 5.97 -0.21 -20.43
CA PHE A 42 7.25 -0.04 -19.74
C PHE A 42 7.10 0.71 -18.41
N SER A 43 6.28 1.76 -18.38
CA SER A 43 5.97 2.50 -17.14
C SER A 43 5.31 1.60 -16.08
N VAL A 44 4.37 0.75 -16.51
CA VAL A 44 3.71 -0.25 -15.65
C VAL A 44 4.71 -1.29 -15.15
N PHE A 45 5.62 -1.77 -15.99
CA PHE A 45 6.68 -2.70 -15.58
C PHE A 45 7.61 -2.09 -14.54
N VAL A 46 8.07 -0.85 -14.75
CA VAL A 46 8.92 -0.12 -13.79
C VAL A 46 8.18 0.06 -12.46
N THR A 47 6.94 0.53 -12.51
CA THR A 47 6.09 0.74 -11.32
C THR A 47 5.89 -0.57 -10.55
N THR A 48 5.61 -1.67 -11.26
CA THR A 48 5.44 -3.00 -10.67
C THR A 48 6.72 -3.47 -10.00
N THR A 49 7.88 -3.24 -10.63
CA THR A 49 9.19 -3.63 -10.08
C THR A 49 9.53 -2.82 -8.81
N LEU A 50 9.22 -1.52 -8.80
CA LEU A 50 9.42 -0.67 -7.62
C LEU A 50 8.50 -1.09 -6.46
N ILE A 51 7.21 -1.31 -6.73
CA ILE A 51 6.25 -1.79 -5.71
C ILE A 51 6.66 -3.17 -5.20
N PHE A 52 7.05 -4.09 -6.07
CA PHE A 52 7.59 -5.39 -5.68
C PHE A 52 8.77 -5.25 -4.72
N THR A 53 9.73 -4.39 -5.06
CA THR A 53 10.93 -4.15 -4.24
C THR A 53 10.55 -3.60 -2.87
N LEU A 54 9.64 -2.61 -2.83
CA LEU A 54 9.14 -2.05 -1.59
C LEU A 54 8.43 -3.11 -0.74
N VAL A 55 7.43 -3.82 -1.29
CA VAL A 55 6.71 -4.86 -0.54
C VAL A 55 7.66 -5.94 -0.03
N PHE A 56 8.65 -6.35 -0.83
CA PHE A 56 9.63 -7.35 -0.43
C PHE A 56 10.49 -6.88 0.76
N VAL A 57 11.01 -5.66 0.71
CA VAL A 57 11.81 -5.08 1.81
C VAL A 57 10.97 -4.87 3.06
N PHE A 58 9.76 -4.34 2.90
CA PHE A 58 8.85 -4.08 4.01
C PHE A 58 8.33 -5.37 4.66
N ASP A 59 8.09 -6.44 3.90
CA ASP A 59 7.75 -7.75 4.46
C ASP A 59 8.87 -8.28 5.38
N ILE A 60 10.13 -8.18 4.95
CA ILE A 60 11.28 -8.54 5.79
C ILE A 60 11.32 -7.66 7.05
N ALA A 61 11.12 -6.34 6.91
CA ALA A 61 11.13 -5.41 8.03
C ALA A 61 10.00 -5.68 9.04
N CYS A 62 8.77 -5.90 8.56
CA CYS A 62 7.60 -6.29 9.33
C CYS A 62 7.87 -7.54 10.16
N ASN A 63 8.44 -8.57 9.53
CA ASN A 63 8.81 -9.82 10.20
C ASN A 63 9.89 -9.59 11.27
N ALA A 64 10.91 -8.78 10.97
CA ALA A 64 12.00 -8.47 11.89
C ALA A 64 11.52 -7.73 13.17
N ILE A 65 10.51 -6.85 13.05
CA ILE A 65 9.98 -6.10 14.20
C ILE A 65 8.80 -6.79 14.91
N GLY A 66 8.55 -8.06 14.61
CA GLY A 66 7.60 -8.90 15.34
C GLY A 66 6.18 -8.93 14.77
N GLY A 67 6.05 -8.83 13.44
CA GLY A 67 4.78 -8.97 12.72
C GLY A 67 3.96 -7.68 12.64
N ALA A 68 4.64 -6.53 12.58
CA ALA A 68 3.97 -5.27 12.28
C ALA A 68 3.37 -5.29 10.86
N SER A 69 2.43 -4.39 10.59
CA SER A 69 1.73 -4.27 9.32
C SER A 69 1.56 -2.81 8.94
N PHE A 70 1.72 -2.50 7.65
CA PHE A 70 1.47 -1.18 7.05
C PHE A 70 0.11 -1.10 6.33
N ASN A 71 -0.70 -2.16 6.37
CA ASN A 71 -1.97 -2.22 5.66
C ASN A 71 -3.12 -2.63 6.58
N ALA A 72 -4.01 -1.67 6.86
CA ALA A 72 -5.10 -1.87 7.80
C ALA A 72 -6.14 -2.83 7.25
N ALA A 73 -6.45 -2.73 5.94
CA ALA A 73 -7.37 -3.62 5.26
C ALA A 73 -6.82 -5.06 5.20
N GLY A 74 -5.52 -5.21 4.93
CA GLY A 74 -4.85 -6.51 4.97
C GLY A 74 -4.88 -7.11 6.36
N THR A 75 -4.59 -6.32 7.40
CA THR A 75 -4.64 -6.74 8.80
C THR A 75 -6.05 -7.22 9.19
N ALA A 76 -7.09 -6.47 8.81
CA ALA A 76 -8.48 -6.87 8.99
C ALA A 76 -8.82 -8.16 8.23
N GLY A 77 -8.32 -8.30 6.99
CA GLY A 77 -8.51 -9.49 6.16
C GLY A 77 -7.89 -10.75 6.77
N PHE A 78 -6.67 -10.68 7.29
CA PHE A 78 -6.05 -11.81 8.00
C PHE A 78 -6.82 -12.19 9.26
N TYR A 79 -7.22 -11.20 10.07
CA TYR A 79 -8.05 -11.46 11.24
C TYR A 79 -9.38 -12.14 10.87
N ALA A 80 -10.08 -11.62 9.86
CA ALA A 80 -11.35 -12.19 9.38
C ALA A 80 -11.19 -13.62 8.83
N ALA A 81 -10.03 -13.95 8.25
CA ALA A 81 -9.70 -15.29 7.79
C ALA A 81 -9.29 -16.25 8.93
N GLY A 82 -9.27 -15.79 10.18
CA GLY A 82 -8.80 -16.57 11.33
C GLY A 82 -7.29 -16.83 11.29
N LEU A 83 -6.54 -15.95 10.63
CA LEU A 83 -5.09 -16.03 10.48
C LEU A 83 -4.39 -15.01 11.37
N GLY A 84 -3.27 -15.42 11.96
CA GLY A 84 -2.47 -14.57 12.86
C GLY A 84 -2.89 -14.66 14.32
N SER A 85 -2.39 -13.74 15.14
CA SER A 85 -2.60 -13.72 16.60
C SER A 85 -3.39 -12.50 17.08
N ASP A 86 -4.00 -11.74 16.16
CA ASP A 86 -4.75 -10.54 16.48
C ASP A 86 -6.13 -10.83 17.08
N ASN A 87 -6.61 -9.90 17.90
CA ASN A 87 -7.96 -9.89 18.45
C ASN A 87 -8.56 -8.47 18.35
N LEU A 88 -9.84 -8.31 18.67
CA LEU A 88 -10.51 -7.01 18.56
C LEU A 88 -9.81 -5.89 19.34
N ILE A 89 -9.21 -6.20 20.50
CA ILE A 89 -8.49 -5.21 21.31
C ILE A 89 -7.18 -4.82 20.63
N SER A 90 -6.41 -5.77 20.07
CA SER A 90 -5.19 -5.45 19.35
C SER A 90 -5.50 -4.61 18.11
N LEU A 91 -6.54 -4.98 17.34
CA LEU A 91 -6.96 -4.23 16.15
C LEU A 91 -7.40 -2.80 16.49
N ALA A 92 -8.13 -2.61 17.60
CA ALA A 92 -8.60 -1.29 18.02
C ALA A 92 -7.47 -0.28 18.26
N VAL A 93 -6.28 -0.75 18.66
CA VAL A 93 -5.11 0.12 18.86
C VAL A 93 -4.21 0.17 17.62
N ARG A 94 -4.14 -0.93 16.87
CA ARG A 94 -3.31 -1.02 15.65
C ARG A 94 -3.83 -0.15 14.51
N PHE A 95 -5.14 -0.13 14.24
CA PHE A 95 -5.68 0.65 13.12
C PHE A 95 -5.45 2.16 13.26
N PRO A 96 -5.74 2.80 14.42
CA PRO A 96 -5.40 4.20 14.61
C PRO A 96 -3.90 4.47 14.48
N ALA A 97 -3.05 3.55 14.94
CA ALA A 97 -1.61 3.68 14.84
C ALA A 97 -1.12 3.63 13.39
N GLN A 98 -1.67 2.74 12.56
CA GLN A 98 -1.39 2.70 11.11
C GLN A 98 -1.86 3.99 10.43
N ALA A 99 -3.06 4.48 10.74
CA ALA A 99 -3.57 5.74 10.19
C ALA A 99 -2.67 6.93 10.56
N ALA A 100 -2.28 7.04 11.83
CA ALA A 100 -1.36 8.09 12.30
C ALA A 100 0.01 8.01 11.63
N GLY A 101 0.56 6.78 11.50
CA GLY A 101 1.80 6.53 10.78
C GLY A 101 1.70 6.99 9.34
N ALA A 102 0.62 6.62 8.65
CA ALA A 102 0.42 6.99 7.26
C ALA A 102 0.37 8.50 7.01
N VAL A 103 -0.44 9.22 7.80
CA VAL A 103 -0.51 10.69 7.76
C VAL A 103 0.87 11.30 8.00
N GLY A 104 1.58 10.82 9.02
CA GLY A 104 2.94 11.28 9.30
C GLY A 104 3.90 11.06 8.12
N GLY A 105 3.83 9.90 7.46
CA GLY A 105 4.68 9.56 6.33
C GLY A 105 4.43 10.46 5.12
N VAL A 106 3.16 10.75 4.82
CA VAL A 106 2.77 11.67 3.75
C VAL A 106 3.23 13.10 4.05
N LEU A 107 2.99 13.60 5.26
CA LEU A 107 3.42 14.95 5.65
C LEU A 107 4.95 15.09 5.58
N ALA A 108 5.69 14.05 6.01
CA ALA A 108 7.15 14.05 5.94
C ALA A 108 7.66 14.10 4.49
N ILE A 109 7.07 13.34 3.56
CA ILE A 109 7.51 13.38 2.16
C ILE A 109 7.13 14.70 1.48
N MET A 110 5.98 15.31 1.83
CA MET A 110 5.57 16.62 1.30
C MET A 110 6.56 17.74 1.64
N GLU A 111 7.23 17.65 2.79
CA GLU A 111 8.23 18.62 3.22
C GLU A 111 9.51 18.53 2.39
N VAL A 112 9.98 17.30 2.13
CA VAL A 112 11.29 17.07 1.49
C VAL A 112 11.23 16.87 -0.03
N MET A 113 10.04 16.68 -0.61
CA MET A 113 9.89 16.47 -2.05
C MET A 113 10.28 17.73 -2.84
N PRO A 114 11.12 17.62 -3.90
CA PRO A 114 11.48 18.76 -4.71
C PRO A 114 10.26 19.46 -5.32
N PRO A 115 10.25 20.81 -5.40
CA PRO A 115 9.09 21.57 -5.89
C PRO A 115 8.55 21.10 -7.24
N GLN A 116 9.45 20.73 -8.18
CA GLN A 116 9.04 20.24 -9.49
C GLN A 116 8.25 18.93 -9.46
N TYR A 117 8.36 18.13 -8.39
CA TYR A 117 7.67 16.84 -8.25
C TYR A 117 6.55 16.86 -7.21
N LYS A 118 6.36 17.94 -6.45
CA LYS A 118 5.30 18.01 -5.42
C LYS A 118 3.91 17.76 -6.00
N HIS A 119 3.65 18.18 -7.24
CA HIS A 119 2.37 17.92 -7.91
C HIS A 119 2.10 16.41 -8.16
N MET A 120 3.15 15.58 -8.17
CA MET A 120 3.04 14.13 -8.33
C MET A 120 2.75 13.40 -7.01
N LEU A 121 2.80 14.11 -5.88
CA LEU A 121 2.40 13.56 -4.57
C LEU A 121 0.88 13.60 -4.35
N ALA A 122 0.09 14.02 -5.34
CA ALA A 122 -1.36 14.00 -5.25
C ALA A 122 -1.83 12.55 -5.00
N GLY A 123 -2.48 12.34 -3.86
CA GLY A 123 -3.02 11.06 -3.45
C GLY A 123 -4.27 10.66 -4.23
N PRO A 124 -4.98 9.62 -3.77
CA PRO A 124 -6.30 9.28 -4.27
C PRO A 124 -7.20 10.50 -4.39
N SER A 125 -7.87 10.65 -5.53
CA SER A 125 -8.77 11.76 -5.80
C SER A 125 -10.05 11.21 -6.39
N LEU A 126 -11.17 11.58 -5.77
CA LEU A 126 -12.50 11.16 -6.17
C LEU A 126 -12.88 11.84 -7.49
N LYS A 127 -12.96 11.05 -8.57
CA LYS A 127 -13.32 11.51 -9.93
C LYS A 127 -14.79 11.30 -10.27
N VAL A 128 -15.51 10.57 -9.43
CA VAL A 128 -16.92 10.23 -9.54
C VAL A 128 -17.69 10.77 -8.33
N ASP A 129 -19.00 10.60 -8.27
CA ASP A 129 -19.73 10.95 -7.04
C ASP A 129 -19.28 10.06 -5.86
N LEU A 130 -19.49 10.56 -4.64
CA LEU A 130 -19.05 9.89 -3.41
C LEU A 130 -19.59 8.46 -3.28
N HIS A 131 -20.84 8.22 -3.68
CA HIS A 131 -21.46 6.91 -3.54
C HIS A 131 -20.81 5.90 -4.51
N THR A 132 -20.65 6.28 -5.78
CA THR A 132 -19.96 5.45 -6.77
C THR A 132 -18.49 5.22 -6.39
N GLY A 133 -17.80 6.25 -5.89
CA GLY A 133 -16.42 6.15 -5.43
C GLY A 133 -16.26 5.20 -4.23
N ALA A 134 -17.16 5.30 -3.25
CA ALA A 134 -17.16 4.42 -2.10
C ALA A 134 -17.41 2.94 -2.49
N ILE A 135 -18.33 2.69 -3.43
CA ILE A 135 -18.56 1.34 -3.96
C ILE A 135 -17.32 0.84 -4.70
N ALA A 136 -16.71 1.67 -5.56
CA ALA A 136 -15.52 1.30 -6.31
C ALA A 136 -14.35 0.95 -5.38
N GLU A 137 -14.05 1.77 -4.38
CA GLU A 137 -13.02 1.49 -3.37
C GLU A 137 -13.34 0.24 -2.56
N GLY A 138 -14.60 0.04 -2.18
CA GLY A 138 -15.05 -1.17 -1.49
C GLY A 138 -14.77 -2.44 -2.30
N VAL A 139 -15.11 -2.43 -3.58
CA VAL A 139 -14.87 -3.55 -4.49
C VAL A 139 -13.37 -3.77 -4.72
N LEU A 140 -12.61 -2.71 -5.00
CA LEU A 140 -11.16 -2.82 -5.22
C LEU A 140 -10.45 -3.35 -3.98
N THR A 141 -10.80 -2.83 -2.79
CA THR A 141 -10.26 -3.28 -1.50
C THR A 141 -10.64 -4.72 -1.19
N PHE A 142 -11.88 -5.13 -1.51
CA PHE A 142 -12.30 -6.52 -1.34
C PHE A 142 -11.48 -7.46 -2.25
N VAL A 143 -11.37 -7.12 -3.54
CA VAL A 143 -10.67 -7.93 -4.53
C VAL A 143 -9.18 -8.07 -4.19
N ILE A 144 -8.49 -6.99 -3.81
CA ILE A 144 -7.07 -7.09 -3.43
C ILE A 144 -6.89 -7.96 -2.18
N ASN A 145 -7.74 -7.83 -1.17
CA ASN A 145 -7.62 -8.63 0.05
C ASN A 145 -7.84 -10.12 -0.22
N VAL A 146 -8.86 -10.47 -1.01
CA VAL A 146 -9.10 -11.85 -1.43
C VAL A 146 -7.92 -12.39 -2.24
N ALA A 147 -7.40 -11.61 -3.19
CA ALA A 147 -6.24 -11.99 -3.99
C ALA A 147 -4.97 -12.19 -3.14
N VAL A 148 -4.67 -11.27 -2.23
CA VAL A 148 -3.52 -11.35 -1.32
C VAL A 148 -3.64 -12.57 -0.41
N LEU A 149 -4.80 -12.79 0.22
CA LEU A 149 -5.05 -13.98 1.03
C LEU A 149 -4.85 -15.25 0.21
N TRP A 150 -5.40 -15.31 -0.99
CA TRP A 150 -5.24 -16.46 -1.88
C TRP A 150 -3.77 -16.70 -2.24
N ILE A 151 -3.03 -15.67 -2.65
CA ILE A 151 -1.61 -15.76 -3.01
C ILE A 151 -0.78 -16.23 -1.81
N LEU A 152 -1.06 -15.72 -0.61
CA LEU A 152 -0.27 -16.04 0.56
C LEU A 152 -0.59 -17.42 1.13
N VAL A 153 -1.84 -17.86 1.09
CA VAL A 153 -2.29 -19.16 1.65
C VAL A 153 -2.18 -20.29 0.64
N ARG A 154 -2.57 -20.05 -0.62
CA ARG A 154 -2.67 -21.07 -1.68
C ARG A 154 -1.71 -20.86 -2.85
N GLY A 155 -0.97 -19.76 -2.87
CA GLY A 155 -0.04 -19.44 -3.95
C GLY A 155 1.26 -20.24 -3.93
N PRO A 156 2.22 -19.88 -4.81
CA PRO A 156 3.47 -20.61 -5.01
C PRO A 156 4.31 -20.73 -3.73
N ARG A 157 5.17 -21.74 -3.61
CA ARG A 157 6.02 -21.93 -2.42
C ARG A 157 7.07 -20.82 -2.24
N SER A 158 7.52 -20.20 -3.32
CA SER A 158 8.58 -19.17 -3.29
C SER A 158 8.04 -17.85 -2.75
N PRO A 159 8.60 -17.29 -1.66
CA PRO A 159 8.22 -15.97 -1.14
C PRO A 159 8.38 -14.86 -2.17
N ILE A 160 9.46 -14.91 -2.95
CA ILE A 160 9.73 -13.94 -4.03
C ILE A 160 8.59 -13.94 -5.05
N VAL A 161 8.13 -15.14 -5.46
CA VAL A 161 7.04 -15.25 -6.44
C VAL A 161 5.71 -14.78 -5.85
N LYS A 162 5.44 -15.05 -4.57
CA LYS A 162 4.25 -14.52 -3.89
C LYS A 162 4.25 -13.00 -3.89
N THR A 163 5.36 -12.37 -3.49
CA THR A 163 5.49 -10.91 -3.46
C THR A 163 5.38 -10.30 -4.86
N TRP A 164 5.92 -10.97 -5.88
CA TRP A 164 5.76 -10.54 -7.27
C TRP A 164 4.28 -10.57 -7.70
N LEU A 165 3.56 -11.66 -7.40
CA LEU A 165 2.14 -11.76 -7.70
C LEU A 165 1.31 -10.70 -6.96
N VAL A 166 1.63 -10.43 -5.69
CA VAL A 166 1.00 -9.34 -4.93
C VAL A 166 1.24 -8.00 -5.61
N ALA A 167 2.47 -7.68 -6.02
CA ALA A 167 2.78 -6.44 -6.72
C ALA A 167 2.02 -6.30 -8.05
N VAL A 168 1.96 -7.37 -8.85
CA VAL A 168 1.20 -7.41 -10.11
C VAL A 168 -0.28 -7.17 -9.86
N CYS A 169 -0.88 -7.85 -8.87
CA CYS A 169 -2.28 -7.65 -8.51
C CYS A 169 -2.55 -6.22 -8.06
N THR A 170 -1.68 -5.65 -7.22
CA THR A 170 -1.78 -4.26 -6.75
C THR A 170 -1.76 -3.29 -7.92
N VAL A 171 -0.78 -3.39 -8.82
CA VAL A 171 -0.69 -2.46 -9.97
C VAL A 171 -1.86 -2.63 -10.93
N ALA A 172 -2.30 -3.86 -11.19
CA ALA A 172 -3.47 -4.11 -12.03
C ALA A 172 -4.74 -3.44 -11.47
N LEU A 173 -4.96 -3.52 -10.16
CA LEU A 173 -6.09 -2.87 -9.51
C LEU A 173 -5.90 -1.35 -9.43
N ILE A 174 -4.67 -0.84 -9.27
CA ILE A 174 -4.38 0.59 -9.40
C ILE A 174 -4.85 1.08 -10.76
N MET A 175 -4.43 0.41 -11.83
CA MET A 175 -4.81 0.76 -13.20
C MET A 175 -6.34 0.75 -13.38
N ALA A 176 -7.02 -0.30 -12.90
CA ALA A 176 -8.47 -0.42 -12.99
C ALA A 176 -9.22 0.67 -12.20
N GLY A 177 -8.73 1.06 -11.02
CA GLY A 177 -9.37 2.05 -10.16
C GLY A 177 -9.06 3.50 -10.51
N THR A 178 -8.04 3.77 -11.34
CA THR A 178 -7.63 5.15 -11.67
C THR A 178 -8.73 6.02 -12.26
N ALA A 179 -9.71 5.41 -12.94
CA ALA A 179 -10.86 6.12 -13.52
C ALA A 179 -11.88 6.60 -12.48
N TYR A 180 -11.88 6.02 -11.26
CA TYR A 180 -12.88 6.27 -10.23
C TYR A 180 -12.33 7.14 -9.09
N THR A 181 -11.24 6.69 -8.46
CA THR A 181 -10.78 7.24 -7.18
C THR A 181 -9.26 7.41 -7.08
N GLY A 182 -8.48 6.89 -8.04
CA GLY A 182 -7.01 6.85 -7.91
C GLY A 182 -6.62 5.95 -6.73
N PRO A 183 -6.78 4.63 -6.86
CA PRO A 183 -7.40 3.84 -5.83
C PRO A 183 -6.54 3.68 -4.58
N SER A 184 -7.17 3.88 -3.42
CA SER A 184 -6.51 3.86 -2.12
C SER A 184 -6.21 2.42 -1.67
N MET A 185 -7.22 1.54 -1.75
CA MET A 185 -7.16 0.11 -1.41
C MET A 185 -6.65 -0.21 0.01
N ASN A 186 -6.48 0.80 0.85
CA ASN A 186 -6.03 0.73 2.23
C ASN A 186 -6.54 1.98 2.96
N PRO A 187 -7.42 1.86 3.96
CA PRO A 187 -7.94 3.02 4.70
C PRO A 187 -6.87 3.91 5.32
N ALA A 188 -5.68 3.38 5.61
CA ALA A 188 -4.55 4.19 6.07
C ALA A 188 -3.95 5.08 4.97
N ASN A 189 -4.16 4.76 3.70
CA ASN A 189 -3.59 5.44 2.53
C ASN A 189 -4.39 6.69 2.10
N LEU A 190 -5.28 7.18 2.95
CA LEU A 190 -6.04 8.42 2.74
C LEU A 190 -5.26 9.58 3.35
N ALA A 191 -4.60 10.37 2.50
CA ALA A 191 -4.23 11.73 2.86
C ALA A 191 -5.34 12.64 2.38
N ASP A 192 -6.09 13.22 3.33
CA ASP A 192 -6.96 14.35 3.04
C ASP A 192 -6.12 15.47 2.40
N GLN A 193 -6.57 15.97 1.25
CA GLN A 193 -6.22 17.30 0.76
C GLN A 193 -7.34 18.26 1.12
#